data_AF-A0A4V3JRN9-F1
#
_entry.id   AF-A0A4V3JRN9-F1
#
_cell.length_a   1.000
_cell.length_b   1.000
_cell.length_c   1.000
_cell.angle_alpha   90.00
_cell.angle_beta   90.00
_cell.angle_gamma   90.00
#
_symmetry.space_group_name_H-M   'P 1'
#
loop_
_entity.id
_entity.type
_entity.pdbx_description
1 polymer ?
#
loop_
_entity_poly.entity_id
_entity_poly.type
_entity_poly.pdbx_seq_one_letter_code
_entity_poly.pdbx_strand_id
1 'polypeptide(L)'
;MFEKKVFIIILLFLYFCKPSEQSSGNPTSLDHETIRIEFIDEKTVKVRVDFFFSGLSLDGQELAFPETPSFPLRKFEVSYNDQFYSINRRTAGKGKTYVLGKEQYPSIFPFTVSKIEPDEHGFRHLIVSYEFTPPYFSSKAKNDQPAGYYLEYIMKTGETWKGAISDVKASIHTGKLLCENLFLLEGSISGECVSENIWESHITNLEPKNDYKLILKD
;
A
#
# COMPACT_ATOMS: atom_id res chain seq x y z
N MET A 1 7.93 54.06 -20.53
CA MET A 1 8.25 53.38 -19.26
C MET A 1 6.90 53.01 -18.64
N PHE A 2 6.41 51.81 -18.93
CA PHE A 2 5.06 51.37 -18.53
C PHE A 2 5.17 50.47 -17.31
N GLU A 3 4.71 50.96 -16.16
CA GLU A 3 4.55 50.17 -14.94
C GLU A 3 3.47 49.11 -15.15
N LYS A 4 3.88 47.84 -15.22
CA LYS A 4 2.96 46.71 -15.14
C LYS A 4 2.54 46.52 -13.68
N LYS A 5 1.35 46.99 -13.34
CA LYS A 5 0.66 46.61 -12.09
C LYS A 5 0.37 45.11 -12.15
N VAL A 6 1.09 44.33 -11.34
CA VAL A 6 0.82 42.90 -11.14
C VAL A 6 -0.40 42.79 -10.23
N PHE A 7 -1.52 42.35 -10.80
CA PHE A 7 -2.67 41.90 -10.01
C PHE A 7 -2.36 40.51 -9.47
N ILE A 8 -2.05 40.43 -8.17
CA ILE A 8 -2.01 39.16 -7.45
C ILE A 8 -3.46 38.80 -7.10
N ILE A 9 -4.04 37.89 -7.89
CA ILE A 9 -5.31 37.25 -7.54
C ILE A 9 -4.96 36.06 -6.62
N ILE A 10 -5.03 36.28 -5.30
CA ILE A 10 -5.11 35.18 -4.33
C ILE A 10 -6.53 34.63 -4.43
N LEU A 11 -6.71 33.63 -5.29
CA LEU A 11 -7.88 32.77 -5.27
C LEU A 11 -7.71 31.81 -4.08
N LEU A 12 -8.15 32.27 -2.90
CA LEU A 12 -8.52 31.41 -1.79
C LEU A 12 -9.60 30.45 -2.31
N PHE A 13 -9.19 29.23 -2.70
CA PHE A 13 -10.14 28.15 -2.89
C PHE A 13 -10.68 27.79 -1.50
N LEU A 14 -11.90 28.27 -1.27
CA LEU A 14 -12.73 27.95 -0.12
C LEU A 14 -12.73 26.45 0.11
N TYR A 15 -12.25 26.09 1.31
CA TYR A 15 -12.61 24.88 2.02
C TYR A 15 -14.13 24.64 1.88
N PHE A 16 -14.52 23.70 1.02
CA PHE A 16 -15.75 22.94 1.20
C PHE A 16 -15.37 21.54 1.65
N CYS A 17 -14.78 21.46 2.85
CA CYS A 17 -14.98 20.29 3.67
C CYS A 17 -16.40 20.45 4.22
N LYS A 18 -17.39 19.78 3.63
CA LYS A 18 -18.69 19.62 4.30
C LYS A 18 -18.41 19.01 5.67
N PRO A 19 -18.94 19.54 6.77
CA PRO A 19 -18.96 18.78 8.01
C PRO A 19 -19.88 17.59 7.75
N SER A 20 -19.30 16.41 7.55
CA SER A 20 -20.06 15.18 7.51
C SER A 20 -20.72 15.03 8.87
N GLU A 21 -22.04 14.84 8.87
CA GLU A 21 -22.80 14.35 10.01
C GLU A 21 -21.99 13.25 10.72
N GLN A 22 -21.73 13.45 12.01
CA GLN A 22 -21.18 12.40 12.86
C GLN A 22 -22.23 11.29 12.94
N SER A 23 -22.17 10.35 11.99
CA SER A 23 -22.78 9.04 12.16
C SER A 23 -22.10 8.43 13.39
N SER A 24 -22.89 8.15 14.43
CA SER A 24 -22.48 7.52 15.69
C SER A 24 -22.05 6.05 15.53
N GLY A 25 -21.76 5.60 14.30
CA GLY A 25 -21.27 4.26 14.03
C GLY A 25 -19.78 4.11 14.34
N ASN A 26 -19.37 2.88 14.67
CA ASN A 26 -17.96 2.54 14.84
C ASN A 26 -17.20 2.73 13.52
N PRO A 27 -16.21 3.65 13.43
CA PRO A 27 -15.44 3.85 12.20
C PRO A 27 -14.81 2.53 11.73
N THR A 28 -14.65 2.36 10.42
CA THR A 28 -14.06 1.14 9.84
C THR A 28 -12.64 0.93 10.34
N SER A 29 -12.36 -0.28 10.83
CA SER A 29 -11.05 -0.72 11.29
C SER A 29 -10.54 -1.83 10.37
N LEU A 30 -9.22 -1.85 10.14
CA LEU A 30 -8.53 -2.95 9.46
C LEU A 30 -8.07 -3.94 10.54
N ASP A 31 -8.71 -5.10 10.62
CA ASP A 31 -8.43 -6.08 11.67
C ASP A 31 -7.29 -7.00 11.29
N HIS A 32 -7.37 -7.58 10.08
CA HIS A 32 -6.36 -8.51 9.61
C HIS A 32 -5.81 -8.08 8.25
N GLU A 33 -4.50 -8.16 8.10
CA GLU A 33 -3.82 -7.97 6.82
C GLU A 33 -2.86 -9.14 6.59
N THR A 34 -3.07 -9.90 5.52
CA THR A 34 -2.17 -10.98 5.10
C THR A 34 -1.51 -10.61 3.79
N ILE A 35 -0.19 -10.47 3.80
CA ILE A 35 0.63 -10.05 2.68
C ILE A 35 1.44 -11.25 2.21
N ARG A 36 1.34 -11.58 0.92
CA ARG A 36 2.16 -12.60 0.27
C ARG A 36 2.90 -11.98 -0.90
N ILE A 37 4.22 -12.00 -0.83
CA ILE A 37 5.12 -11.51 -1.86
C ILE A 37 5.90 -12.71 -2.40
N GLU A 38 5.92 -12.89 -3.71
CA GLU A 38 6.56 -14.03 -4.36
C GLU A 38 7.43 -13.58 -5.53
N PHE A 39 8.71 -13.90 -5.46
CA PHE A 39 9.63 -13.75 -6.58
C PHE A 39 9.41 -14.93 -7.55
N ILE A 40 8.74 -14.63 -8.67
CA ILE A 40 8.55 -15.61 -9.75
C ILE A 40 9.87 -15.78 -10.51
N ASP A 41 10.53 -14.65 -10.77
CA ASP A 41 11.89 -14.54 -11.30
C ASP A 41 12.49 -13.18 -10.88
N GLU A 42 13.74 -12.91 -11.28
CA GLU A 42 14.45 -11.66 -10.98
C GLU A 42 13.75 -10.39 -11.48
N LYS A 43 12.80 -10.51 -12.42
CA LYS A 43 12.11 -9.38 -13.08
C LYS A 43 10.64 -9.27 -12.71
N THR A 44 10.13 -10.21 -11.92
CA THR A 44 8.70 -10.37 -11.67
C THR A 44 8.46 -10.77 -10.23
N VAL A 45 7.98 -9.80 -9.46
CA VAL A 45 7.44 -10.04 -8.11
C VAL A 45 5.92 -10.00 -8.21
N LYS A 46 5.27 -11.04 -7.69
CA LYS A 46 3.82 -11.11 -7.52
C LYS A 46 3.47 -10.78 -6.07
N VAL A 47 2.49 -9.91 -5.88
CA VAL A 47 1.96 -9.58 -4.56
C VAL A 47 0.49 -9.92 -4.53
N ARG A 48 0.07 -10.52 -3.41
CA ARG A 48 -1.32 -10.66 -3.02
C ARG A 48 -1.47 -10.17 -1.59
N VAL A 49 -2.50 -9.37 -1.35
CA VAL A 49 -2.86 -8.89 -0.04
C VAL A 49 -4.33 -9.16 0.23
N ASP A 50 -4.60 -9.74 1.38
CA ASP A 50 -5.94 -10.00 1.88
C ASP A 50 -6.17 -9.09 3.10
N PHE A 51 -7.12 -8.18 3.00
CA PHE A 51 -7.52 -7.25 4.05
C PHE A 51 -8.90 -7.65 4.60
N PHE A 52 -9.03 -7.67 5.93
CA PHE A 52 -10.28 -7.96 6.62
C PHE A 52 -10.67 -6.76 7.47
N PHE A 53 -11.85 -6.21 7.19
CA PHE A 53 -12.36 -5.02 7.86
C PHE A 53 -13.57 -5.33 8.74
N SER A 54 -13.68 -4.61 9.86
CA SER A 54 -14.88 -4.53 10.69
C SER A 54 -15.36 -3.09 10.88
N GLY A 55 -16.54 -2.94 11.49
CA GLY A 55 -17.16 -1.64 11.77
C GLY A 55 -18.10 -1.18 10.67
N LEU A 56 -18.14 0.14 10.44
CA LEU A 56 -19.01 0.78 9.45
C LEU A 56 -18.78 0.22 8.04
N SER A 57 -19.86 0.22 7.26
CA SER A 57 -19.81 -0.26 5.88
C SER A 57 -19.00 0.67 4.98
N LEU A 58 -18.22 0.05 4.09
CA LEU A 58 -17.49 0.74 3.03
C LEU A 58 -18.37 1.00 1.80
N ASP A 59 -19.65 0.63 1.84
CA ASP A 59 -20.58 0.73 0.72
C ASP A 59 -20.62 2.14 0.12
N GLY A 60 -20.38 2.24 -1.19
CA GLY A 60 -20.38 3.49 -1.93
C GLY A 60 -19.16 4.38 -1.69
N GLN A 61 -18.21 3.97 -0.83
CA GLN A 61 -16.97 4.71 -0.64
C GLN A 61 -16.00 4.44 -1.80
N GLU A 62 -15.31 5.48 -2.26
CA GLU A 62 -14.17 5.33 -3.18
C GLU A 62 -12.92 4.98 -2.36
N LEU A 63 -12.38 3.80 -2.59
CA LEU A 63 -11.08 3.38 -2.11
C LEU A 63 -10.03 3.55 -3.21
N ALA A 64 -8.76 3.60 -2.82
CA ALA A 64 -7.67 3.71 -3.77
C ALA A 64 -6.43 2.97 -3.29
N PHE A 65 -5.82 2.22 -4.20
CA PHE A 65 -4.50 1.63 -3.97
C PHE A 65 -3.41 2.54 -4.56
N PRO A 66 -2.40 2.97 -3.78
CA PRO A 66 -1.34 3.84 -4.28
C PRO A 66 -0.37 3.12 -5.21
N GLU A 67 0.25 3.89 -6.11
CA GLU A 67 1.42 3.46 -6.88
C GLU A 67 2.54 4.48 -6.71
N THR A 68 3.77 3.99 -6.50
CA THR A 68 4.96 4.84 -6.44
C THR A 68 5.71 4.83 -7.78
N PRO A 69 6.53 5.86 -8.07
CA PRO A 69 7.33 5.88 -9.30
C PRO A 69 8.29 4.69 -9.44
N SER A 70 8.78 4.17 -8.31
CA SER A 70 9.77 3.08 -8.28
C SER A 70 9.15 1.71 -8.55
N PHE A 71 7.83 1.57 -8.37
CA PHE A 71 7.12 0.30 -8.45
C PHE A 71 5.85 0.44 -9.30
N PRO A 72 5.98 0.62 -10.62
CA PRO A 72 4.82 0.61 -11.51
C PRO A 72 4.14 -0.76 -11.48
N LEU A 73 2.84 -0.78 -11.20
CA LEU A 73 2.07 -2.01 -11.01
C LEU A 73 1.56 -2.54 -12.36
N ARG A 74 1.54 -3.86 -12.51
CA ARG A 74 1.02 -4.60 -13.66
C ARG A 74 0.03 -5.65 -13.17
N LYS A 75 -0.88 -6.08 -14.04
CA LYS A 75 -1.92 -7.08 -13.72
C LYS A 75 -2.62 -6.80 -12.37
N PHE A 76 -2.93 -5.53 -12.15
CA PHE A 76 -3.57 -5.08 -10.91
C PHE A 76 -5.02 -5.53 -10.90
N GLU A 77 -5.40 -6.29 -9.87
CA GLU A 77 -6.71 -6.87 -9.69
C GLU A 77 -7.19 -6.60 -8.26
N VAL A 78 -8.50 -6.34 -8.14
CA VAL A 78 -9.15 -6.10 -6.86
C VAL A 78 -10.44 -6.89 -6.82
N SER A 79 -10.67 -7.60 -5.73
CA SER A 79 -11.98 -8.16 -5.40
C SER A 79 -12.39 -7.77 -3.99
N TYR A 80 -13.67 -7.56 -3.77
CA TYR A 80 -14.24 -7.29 -2.45
C TYR A 80 -15.46 -8.19 -2.25
N ASN A 81 -15.44 -9.02 -1.21
CA ASN A 81 -16.40 -10.12 -0.98
C ASN A 81 -16.65 -10.91 -2.27
N ASP A 82 -15.58 -11.42 -2.88
CA ASP A 82 -15.56 -12.19 -4.14
C ASP A 82 -16.06 -11.47 -5.41
N GLN A 83 -16.49 -10.22 -5.31
CA GLN A 83 -16.83 -9.42 -6.48
C GLN A 83 -15.59 -8.73 -7.04
N PHE A 84 -15.22 -9.04 -8.28
CA PHE A 84 -14.11 -8.39 -8.97
C PHE A 84 -14.48 -6.99 -9.50
N TYR A 85 -13.53 -6.06 -9.41
CA TYR A 85 -13.68 -4.70 -9.89
C TYR A 85 -12.80 -4.43 -11.11
N SER A 86 -13.35 -3.73 -12.09
CA SER A 86 -12.57 -3.21 -13.22
C SER A 86 -11.91 -1.90 -12.83
N ILE A 87 -10.57 -1.90 -12.73
CA ILE A 87 -9.82 -0.76 -12.20
C ILE A 87 -8.99 -0.09 -13.30
N ASN A 88 -9.13 1.23 -13.39
CA ASN A 88 -8.31 2.05 -14.28
C ASN A 88 -7.35 2.90 -13.47
N ARG A 89 -6.05 2.77 -13.76
CA ARG A 89 -5.00 3.61 -13.19
C ARG A 89 -5.27 5.09 -13.47
N ARG A 90 -5.24 5.93 -12.44
CA ARG A 90 -5.31 7.39 -12.58
C ARG A 90 -3.94 8.01 -12.26
N THR A 91 -3.53 8.99 -13.07
CA THR A 91 -2.28 9.76 -12.86
C THR A 91 -2.62 11.19 -12.55
N ALA A 92 -1.97 11.74 -11.53
CA ALA A 92 -2.12 13.13 -11.19
C ALA A 92 -1.57 14.01 -12.32
N GLY A 93 -2.21 15.17 -12.54
CA GLY A 93 -1.71 16.15 -13.50
C GLY A 93 -0.35 16.71 -13.09
N LYS A 94 0.35 17.37 -14.03
CA LYS A 94 1.68 17.95 -13.79
C LYS A 94 1.69 18.82 -12.52
N GLY A 95 2.63 18.54 -11.61
CA GLY A 95 2.79 19.26 -10.35
C GLY A 95 1.74 18.95 -9.28
N LYS A 96 0.91 17.92 -9.47
CA LYS A 96 -0.10 17.45 -8.50
C LYS A 96 0.23 16.03 -8.04
N THR A 97 -0.32 15.66 -6.89
CA THR A 97 -0.26 14.31 -6.30
C THR A 97 -1.62 13.95 -5.72
N TYR A 98 -1.89 12.65 -5.59
CA TYR A 98 -2.94 12.12 -4.74
C TYR A 98 -2.42 12.03 -3.30
N VAL A 99 -3.26 12.35 -2.33
CA VAL A 99 -2.91 12.27 -0.91
C VAL A 99 -3.68 11.12 -0.29
N LEU A 100 -2.99 10.15 0.29
CA LEU A 100 -3.57 9.06 1.08
C LEU A 100 -2.93 9.08 2.46
N GLY A 101 -3.71 9.40 3.50
CA GLY A 101 -3.17 9.70 4.82
C GLY A 101 -2.24 10.92 4.77
N LYS A 102 -0.97 10.72 5.14
CA LYS A 102 0.07 11.76 5.09
C LYS A 102 0.99 11.64 3.87
N GLU A 103 0.81 10.59 3.07
CA GLU A 103 1.69 10.26 1.95
C GLU A 103 1.16 10.80 0.63
N GLN A 104 2.08 11.03 -0.32
CA GLN A 104 1.76 11.59 -1.63
C GLN A 104 2.15 10.63 -2.76
N TYR A 105 1.21 10.43 -3.69
CA TYR A 105 1.38 9.48 -4.78
C TYR A 105 1.14 10.14 -6.14
N PRO A 106 1.96 9.85 -7.15
CA PRO A 106 1.72 10.34 -8.52
C PRO A 106 0.54 9.64 -9.17
N SER A 107 0.22 8.42 -8.74
CA SER A 107 -0.79 7.57 -9.35
C SER A 107 -1.48 6.69 -8.33
N ILE A 108 -2.73 6.36 -8.64
CA ILE A 108 -3.59 5.51 -7.82
C ILE A 108 -4.43 4.58 -8.70
N PHE A 109 -4.93 3.51 -8.11
CA PHE A 109 -5.90 2.58 -8.66
C PHE A 109 -7.21 2.69 -7.85
N PRO A 110 -8.12 3.61 -8.21
CA PRO A 110 -9.33 3.88 -7.44
C PRO A 110 -10.49 2.97 -7.84
N PHE A 111 -11.35 2.65 -6.89
CA PHE A 111 -12.55 1.86 -7.08
C PHE A 111 -13.62 2.21 -6.05
N THR A 112 -14.88 2.17 -6.45
CA THR A 112 -16.01 2.40 -5.54
C THR A 112 -16.56 1.07 -5.08
N VAL A 113 -16.58 0.85 -3.78
CA VAL A 113 -17.08 -0.40 -3.17
C VAL A 113 -18.58 -0.51 -3.42
N SER A 114 -19.00 -1.62 -4.03
CA SER A 114 -20.41 -1.95 -4.21
C SER A 114 -21.01 -2.31 -2.85
N LYS A 115 -22.32 -2.08 -2.69
CA LYS A 115 -23.03 -2.52 -1.50
C LYS A 115 -23.07 -4.05 -1.46
N ILE A 116 -22.29 -4.65 -0.56
CA ILE A 116 -22.24 -6.10 -0.37
C ILE A 116 -22.32 -6.36 1.13
N GLU A 117 -23.23 -7.26 1.52
CA GLU A 117 -23.34 -7.70 2.91
C GLU A 117 -22.01 -8.35 3.36
N PRO A 118 -21.63 -8.18 4.64
CA PRO A 118 -20.48 -8.88 5.20
C PRO A 118 -20.67 -10.41 5.13
N ASP A 119 -19.56 -11.14 5.29
CA ASP A 119 -19.60 -12.60 5.39
C ASP A 119 -20.32 -13.08 6.66
N GLU A 120 -20.44 -14.41 6.83
CA GLU A 120 -21.09 -15.04 7.98
C GLU A 120 -20.43 -14.71 9.34
N HIS A 121 -19.20 -14.22 9.33
CA HIS A 121 -18.43 -13.81 10.51
C HIS A 121 -18.48 -12.29 10.73
N GLY A 122 -19.18 -11.54 9.87
CA GLY A 122 -19.29 -10.09 9.94
C GLY A 122 -18.10 -9.34 9.35
N PHE A 123 -17.18 -10.04 8.67
CA PHE A 123 -16.03 -9.43 8.02
C PHE A 123 -16.34 -9.02 6.58
N ARG A 124 -15.62 -7.99 6.16
CA ARG A 124 -15.52 -7.59 4.75
C ARG A 124 -14.11 -7.91 4.29
N HIS A 125 -14.01 -8.64 3.19
CA HIS A 125 -12.75 -9.16 2.67
C HIS A 125 -12.41 -8.46 1.36
N LEU A 126 -11.32 -7.69 1.38
CA LEU A 126 -10.74 -7.10 0.17
C LEU A 126 -9.48 -7.88 -0.20
N ILE A 127 -9.39 -8.30 -1.45
CA ILE A 127 -8.19 -8.90 -2.00
C ILE A 127 -7.64 -7.93 -3.05
N VAL A 128 -6.36 -7.61 -2.93
CA VAL A 128 -5.60 -6.87 -3.94
C VAL A 128 -4.47 -7.75 -4.42
N SER A 129 -4.30 -7.87 -5.74
CA SER A 129 -3.13 -8.56 -6.31
C SER A 129 -2.54 -7.80 -7.48
N TYR A 130 -1.22 -7.86 -7.62
CA TYR A 130 -0.50 -7.19 -8.68
C TYR A 130 0.88 -7.82 -8.90
N GLU A 131 1.52 -7.42 -9.99
CA GLU A 131 2.91 -7.73 -10.30
C GLU A 131 3.71 -6.43 -10.48
N PHE A 132 4.99 -6.46 -10.16
CA PHE A 132 5.91 -5.38 -10.53
C PHE A 132 7.29 -5.94 -10.87
N THR A 133 8.13 -5.10 -11.47
CA THR A 133 9.55 -5.41 -11.65
C THR A 133 10.34 -4.71 -10.54
N PRO A 134 11.05 -5.45 -9.67
CA PRO A 134 11.79 -4.85 -8.59
C PRO A 134 12.93 -4.00 -9.17
N PRO A 135 13.11 -2.74 -8.75
CA PRO A 135 14.23 -1.95 -9.21
C PRO A 135 15.53 -2.49 -8.62
N TYR A 136 16.59 -2.49 -9.42
CA TYR A 136 17.91 -2.89 -8.96
C TYR A 136 18.55 -1.76 -8.15
N PHE A 137 18.87 -2.04 -6.89
CA PHE A 137 19.58 -1.14 -6.01
C PHE A 137 21.08 -1.35 -6.17
N SER A 138 21.75 -0.40 -6.82
CA SER A 138 23.22 -0.39 -6.86
C SER A 138 23.75 0.34 -5.63
N SER A 139 24.59 -0.30 -4.82
CA SER A 139 25.33 0.37 -3.75
C SER A 139 26.34 1.35 -4.36
N LYS A 140 25.94 2.61 -4.55
CA LYS A 140 26.85 3.69 -4.92
C LYS A 140 27.30 4.39 -3.65
N ALA A 141 28.43 3.92 -3.13
CA ALA A 141 29.36 4.64 -2.27
C ALA A 141 28.73 5.43 -1.11
N LYS A 142 28.55 4.78 0.06
CA LYS A 142 28.78 5.31 1.43
C LYS A 142 27.97 4.62 2.54
N ASN A 143 26.97 3.81 2.19
CA ASN A 143 26.17 3.07 3.17
C ASN A 143 26.41 1.59 2.93
N ASP A 144 26.73 0.81 3.97
CA ASP A 144 27.05 -0.63 3.93
C ASP A 144 25.87 -1.54 3.50
N GLN A 145 24.97 -1.02 2.66
CA GLN A 145 23.85 -1.73 2.08
C GLN A 145 24.34 -2.54 0.87
N PRO A 146 23.93 -3.82 0.75
CA PRO A 146 24.31 -4.65 -0.37
C PRO A 146 23.62 -4.18 -1.66
N ALA A 147 24.21 -4.55 -2.79
CA ALA A 147 23.51 -4.45 -4.06
C ALA A 147 22.49 -5.60 -4.19
N GLY A 148 21.41 -5.36 -4.94
CA GLY A 148 20.41 -6.39 -5.22
C GLY A 148 19.05 -5.81 -5.60
N TYR A 149 18.02 -6.64 -5.58
CA TYR A 149 16.66 -6.26 -5.97
C TYR A 149 15.90 -5.64 -4.79
N TYR A 150 15.46 -4.39 -4.95
CA TYR A 150 14.71 -3.67 -3.92
C TYR A 150 13.24 -4.08 -3.91
N LEU A 151 12.72 -4.33 -2.72
CA LEU A 151 11.33 -4.68 -2.42
C LEU A 151 10.76 -3.65 -1.44
N GLU A 152 9.57 -3.13 -1.76
CA GLU A 152 8.81 -2.28 -0.85
C GLU A 152 7.35 -2.72 -0.77
N TYR A 153 6.80 -2.77 0.44
CA TYR A 153 5.37 -2.81 0.67
C TYR A 153 4.97 -1.71 1.65
N ILE A 154 4.12 -0.79 1.19
CA ILE A 154 3.74 0.40 1.94
C ILE A 154 2.65 0.06 2.94
N MET A 155 3.01 0.02 4.22
CA MET A 155 2.03 -0.19 5.30
C MET A 155 1.44 1.14 5.77
N LYS A 156 2.16 2.25 5.62
CA LYS A 156 1.79 3.55 6.22
C LYS A 156 0.43 4.08 5.84
N THR A 157 -0.09 3.68 4.68
CA THR A 157 -1.46 4.04 4.29
C THR A 157 -2.52 3.43 5.21
N GLY A 158 -2.16 2.41 6.00
CA GLY A 158 -2.98 1.86 7.08
C GLY A 158 -3.35 2.89 8.16
N GLU A 159 -2.60 3.99 8.31
CA GLU A 159 -2.96 5.10 9.25
C GLU A 159 -4.30 5.76 8.89
N THR A 160 -4.83 5.53 7.68
CA THR A 160 -6.14 6.02 7.27
C THR A 160 -7.30 5.28 7.94
N TRP A 161 -7.06 4.07 8.45
CA TRP A 161 -8.04 3.27 9.16
C TRP A 161 -8.05 3.59 10.66
N LYS A 162 -9.16 3.27 11.32
CA LYS A 162 -9.29 3.52 12.75
C LYS A 162 -8.45 2.55 13.57
N GLY A 163 -7.46 3.09 14.27
CA GLY A 163 -6.67 2.37 15.27
C GLY A 163 -5.46 1.64 14.68
N ALA A 164 -4.89 0.74 15.48
CA ALA A 164 -3.85 -0.18 15.03
C ALA A 164 -4.46 -1.33 14.22
N ILE A 165 -3.66 -1.96 13.36
CA ILE A 165 -4.06 -3.19 12.66
C ILE A 165 -3.91 -4.36 13.64
N SER A 166 -5.00 -5.07 13.92
CA SER A 166 -5.02 -6.07 14.99
C SER A 166 -4.04 -7.23 14.75
N ASP A 167 -3.93 -7.70 13.51
CA ASP A 167 -3.07 -8.82 13.11
C ASP A 167 -2.51 -8.62 11.70
N VAL A 168 -1.18 -8.55 11.57
CA VAL A 168 -0.49 -8.45 10.28
C VAL A 168 0.41 -9.65 10.11
N LYS A 169 0.23 -10.37 9.00
CA LYS A 169 1.10 -11.47 8.58
C LYS A 169 1.69 -11.15 7.22
N ALA A 170 3.00 -11.20 7.10
CA ALA A 170 3.69 -11.05 5.82
C ALA A 170 4.55 -12.28 5.55
N SER A 171 4.51 -12.76 4.31
CA SER A 171 5.37 -13.84 3.81
C SER A 171 6.06 -13.39 2.53
N ILE A 172 7.37 -13.57 2.45
CA ILE A 172 8.18 -13.30 1.26
C ILE A 172 8.80 -14.62 0.81
N HIS A 173 8.36 -15.08 -0.35
CA HIS A 173 8.89 -16.25 -1.02
C HIS A 173 9.96 -15.80 -2.02
N THR A 174 11.23 -16.09 -1.75
CA THR A 174 12.39 -15.68 -2.57
C THR A 174 12.61 -16.59 -3.78
N GLY A 175 11.73 -17.57 -4.00
CA GLY A 175 11.81 -18.52 -5.09
C GLY A 175 12.99 -19.47 -4.91
N LYS A 176 14.05 -19.28 -5.72
CA LYS A 176 15.28 -20.08 -5.69
C LYS A 176 16.40 -19.49 -4.84
N LEU A 177 16.28 -18.22 -4.45
CA LEU A 177 17.29 -17.54 -3.64
C LEU A 177 17.08 -17.86 -2.16
N LEU A 178 18.16 -17.95 -1.39
CA LEU A 178 18.07 -18.21 0.03
C LEU A 178 17.48 -17.02 0.76
N CYS A 179 16.64 -17.26 1.76
CA CYS A 179 16.03 -16.22 2.58
C CYS A 179 17.09 -15.36 3.29
N GLU A 180 18.25 -15.92 3.65
CA GLU A 180 19.37 -15.18 4.25
C GLU A 180 19.96 -14.09 3.33
N ASN A 181 19.65 -14.13 2.04
CA ASN A 181 20.00 -13.08 1.09
C ASN A 181 19.07 -11.86 1.21
N LEU A 182 17.99 -11.92 1.96
CA LEU A 182 17.19 -10.74 2.27
C LEU A 182 17.91 -9.85 3.28
N PHE A 183 18.22 -8.63 2.85
CA PHE A 183 18.77 -7.57 3.68
C PHE A 183 17.67 -6.58 4.05
N LEU A 184 17.41 -6.45 5.34
CA LEU A 184 16.42 -5.51 5.86
C LEU A 184 17.00 -4.09 5.87
N LEU A 185 16.31 -3.12 5.25
CA LEU A 185 16.71 -1.71 5.33
C LEU A 185 16.37 -1.12 6.70
N GLU A 186 17.14 -0.11 7.11
CA GLU A 186 16.90 0.62 8.36
C GLU A 186 15.46 1.16 8.42
N GLY A 187 14.79 0.93 9.55
CA GLY A 187 13.41 1.33 9.77
C GLY A 187 12.35 0.45 9.09
N SER A 188 12.74 -0.63 8.41
CA SER A 188 11.78 -1.61 7.90
C SER A 188 11.16 -2.44 9.03
N ILE A 189 9.94 -2.92 8.80
CA ILE A 189 9.33 -3.94 9.65
C ILE A 189 10.18 -5.23 9.63
N SER A 190 10.49 -5.76 10.82
CA SER A 190 11.29 -6.97 11.02
C SER A 190 10.52 -8.27 10.81
N GLY A 191 11.25 -9.37 10.71
CA GLY A 191 10.75 -10.74 10.55
C GLY A 191 11.94 -11.70 10.46
N GLU A 192 11.69 -12.97 10.19
CA GLU A 192 12.70 -14.02 10.23
C GLU A 192 12.54 -15.04 9.09
N CYS A 193 13.63 -15.73 8.76
CA CYS A 193 13.60 -16.86 7.84
C CYS A 193 13.03 -18.09 8.54
N VAL A 194 11.85 -18.54 8.12
CA VAL A 194 11.19 -19.75 8.65
C VAL A 194 11.50 -21.00 7.83
N SER A 195 12.01 -20.81 6.61
CA SER A 195 12.53 -21.88 5.75
C SER A 195 13.68 -21.36 4.89
N GLU A 196 14.26 -22.24 4.08
CA GLU A 196 15.37 -21.90 3.16
C GLU A 196 15.04 -20.72 2.23
N ASN A 197 13.77 -20.57 1.80
CA ASN A 197 13.35 -19.57 0.82
C ASN A 197 12.09 -18.79 1.23
N ILE A 198 11.73 -18.81 2.52
CA ILE A 198 10.58 -18.10 3.06
C ILE A 198 10.99 -17.26 4.26
N TRP A 199 10.72 -15.96 4.16
CA TRP A 199 10.79 -15.00 5.25
C TRP A 199 9.38 -14.68 5.73
N GLU A 200 9.15 -14.62 7.03
CA GLU A 200 7.86 -14.28 7.62
C GLU A 200 7.97 -13.19 8.69
N SER A 201 6.92 -12.39 8.78
CA SER A 201 6.68 -11.45 9.87
C SER A 201 5.25 -11.64 10.38
N HIS A 202 5.09 -11.65 11.69
CA HIS A 202 3.80 -11.68 12.36
C HIS A 202 3.78 -10.64 13.47
N ILE A 203 2.90 -9.64 13.34
CA ILE A 203 2.79 -8.53 14.29
C ILE A 203 1.34 -8.33 14.67
N THR A 204 1.06 -8.31 15.96
CA THR A 204 -0.24 -7.97 16.51
C THR A 204 -0.30 -6.51 16.94
N ASN A 205 -1.44 -5.84 16.77
CA ASN A 205 -1.67 -4.44 17.14
C ASN A 205 -0.63 -3.49 16.52
N LEU A 206 -0.36 -3.64 15.23
CA LEU A 206 0.61 -2.84 14.50
C LEU A 206 0.10 -1.41 14.31
N GLU A 207 0.87 -0.43 14.80
CA GLU A 207 0.75 0.95 14.32
C GLU A 207 1.50 1.08 12.99
N PRO A 208 0.83 1.40 11.87
CA PRO A 208 1.43 1.36 10.54
C PRO A 208 2.32 2.59 10.29
N LYS A 209 3.46 2.67 10.98
CA LYS A 209 4.43 3.78 10.87
C LYS A 209 5.62 3.47 9.98
N ASN A 210 5.85 2.20 9.71
CA ASN A 210 7.00 1.69 8.97
C ASN A 210 6.51 0.79 7.83
N ASP A 211 7.29 0.71 6.75
CA ASP A 211 6.99 -0.11 5.58
C ASP A 211 7.85 -1.39 5.62
N TYR A 212 7.52 -2.41 4.82
CA TYR A 212 8.50 -3.46 4.52
C TYR A 212 9.44 -2.92 3.44
N LYS A 213 10.75 -2.87 3.72
CA LYS A 213 11.80 -2.39 2.82
C LYS A 213 13.00 -3.32 2.87
N LEU A 214 13.20 -4.10 1.82
CA LEU A 214 14.23 -5.14 1.78
C LEU A 214 15.02 -5.07 0.47
N ILE A 215 16.24 -5.59 0.50
CA ILE A 215 17.05 -5.88 -0.68
C ILE A 215 17.27 -7.39 -0.73
N LEU A 216 16.85 -8.03 -1.81
CA LEU A 216 17.26 -9.40 -2.09
C LEU A 216 18.63 -9.36 -2.78
N LYS A 217 19.67 -9.77 -2.04
CA LYS A 217 21.05 -9.79 -2.54
C LYS A 217 21.18 -10.77 -3.71
N ASP A 218 21.98 -10.37 -4.69
CA ASP A 218 22.42 -11.21 -5.81
C ASP A 218 23.26 -12.40 -5.35
#